data_AF-A0A2A7B6U5-F1
#
_entry.id   AF-A0A2A7B6U5-F1
#
_cell.length_a   1.000
_cell.length_b   1.000
_cell.length_c   1.000
_cell.angle_alpha   90.00
_cell.angle_beta   90.00
_cell.angle_gamma   90.00
#
_symmetry.space_group_name_H-M   'P 1'
#
loop_
_entity.id
_entity.type
_entity.pdbx_description
1 polymer ?
#
loop_
_entity_poly.entity_id
_entity_poly.type
_entity_poly.pdbx_seq_one_letter_code
_entity_poly.pdbx_strand_id
1 'polypeptide(L)'
;MEAAEEAVPGAQKEILSGKIRATDREISSIAKVPKEKRPEVVAELRKPKGERDSSITDSYSSSSKGNEFITTFKQDIQGHKKGLNKEERQNLKDTVKSIYSPRRLADGEAMMCEIQGAQEDFVRRWEMCFREYPDILTEPKNNEKLLIFIDRASRYLQTVKDRLNNDGNQNSQTVYH
;
A
#
# COMPACT_ATOMS: atom_id res chain seq x y z
N MET A 1 12.82 13.03 22.79
CA MET A 1 11.99 13.35 23.97
C MET A 1 12.65 12.91 25.27
N GLU A 2 13.15 11.68 25.37
CA GLU A 2 13.87 11.18 26.55
C GLU A 2 15.05 12.08 26.97
N ALA A 3 15.88 12.53 26.02
CA ALA A 3 16.98 13.46 26.30
C ALA A 3 16.53 14.84 26.83
N ALA A 4 15.28 15.26 26.57
CA ALA A 4 14.73 16.50 27.10
C ALA A 4 14.21 16.30 28.54
N GLU A 5 13.62 15.14 28.85
CA GLU A 5 13.19 14.75 30.20
C GLU A 5 14.39 14.54 31.14
N GLU A 6 15.46 13.89 30.64
CA GLU A 6 16.73 13.73 31.37
C GLU A 6 17.38 15.09 31.67
N ALA A 7 17.29 16.03 30.73
CA ALA A 7 17.89 17.36 30.88
C ALA A 7 17.07 18.30 31.78
N VAL A 8 15.74 18.27 31.67
CA VAL A 8 14.83 19.01 32.54
C VAL A 8 13.58 18.16 32.81
N PRO A 9 13.39 17.65 34.05
CA PRO A 9 12.21 16.87 34.41
C PRO A 9 10.91 17.62 34.09
N GLY A 10 9.97 16.94 33.45
CA GLY A 10 8.70 17.49 32.99
C GLY A 10 8.72 18.11 31.59
N ALA A 11 9.88 18.27 30.94
CA ALA A 11 9.96 18.81 29.59
C ALA A 11 9.23 17.94 28.56
N GLN A 12 9.20 16.61 28.73
CA GLN A 12 8.46 15.72 27.83
C GLN A 12 6.95 16.01 27.88
N LYS A 13 6.39 16.21 29.07
CA LYS A 13 4.96 16.55 29.23
C LYS A 13 4.63 17.90 28.60
N GLU A 14 5.54 18.87 28.70
CA GLU A 14 5.36 20.20 28.08
C GLU A 14 5.41 20.15 26.55
N ILE A 15 6.24 19.27 25.97
CA ILE A 15 6.27 19.03 24.53
C ILE A 15 4.98 18.32 24.07
N LEU A 16 4.57 17.25 24.76
CA LEU A 16 3.38 16.47 24.41
C LEU A 16 2.08 17.27 24.58
N SER A 17 2.02 18.20 25.53
CA SER A 17 0.88 19.12 25.71
C SER A 17 0.90 20.32 24.75
N GLY A 18 1.95 20.46 23.93
CA GLY A 18 2.09 21.58 22.99
C GLY A 18 2.44 22.92 23.64
N LYS A 19 2.79 22.93 24.92
CA LYS A 19 3.30 24.10 25.65
C LYS A 19 4.68 24.50 25.11
N ILE A 20 5.52 23.51 24.80
CA ILE A 20 6.75 23.70 24.02
C ILE A 20 6.43 23.42 22.55
N ARG A 21 6.30 24.50 21.76
CA ARG A 21 6.09 24.40 20.30
C ARG A 21 7.43 24.21 19.59
N ALA A 22 7.95 22.99 19.65
CA ALA A 22 9.16 22.56 18.95
C ALA A 22 8.82 21.48 17.92
N THR A 23 9.52 21.48 16.80
CA THR A 23 9.42 20.44 15.75
C THR A 23 10.17 19.18 16.16
N ASP A 24 9.85 18.05 15.55
CA ASP A 24 10.55 16.78 15.80
C ASP A 24 12.06 16.87 15.56
N ARG A 25 12.47 17.71 14.61
CA ARG A 25 13.89 17.99 14.34
C ARG A 25 14.55 18.72 15.51
N GLU A 26 13.94 19.80 16.01
CA GLU A 26 14.44 20.54 17.18
C GLU A 26 14.49 19.63 18.43
N ILE A 27 13.46 18.79 18.63
CA ILE A 27 13.39 17.85 19.75
C ILE A 27 14.46 16.75 19.62
N SER A 28 14.73 16.26 18.41
CA SER A 28 15.77 15.28 18.15
C SER A 28 17.18 15.86 18.32
N SER A 29 17.37 17.15 18.02
CA SER A 29 18.67 17.82 18.17
C SER A 29 19.15 17.85 19.63
N ILE A 30 18.24 17.92 20.61
CA ILE A 30 18.59 17.90 22.05
C ILE A 30 19.43 16.67 22.42
N ALA A 31 19.14 15.49 21.82
CA ALA A 31 19.90 14.28 22.08
C ALA A 31 21.36 14.35 21.57
N LYS A 32 21.61 15.18 20.55
CA LYS A 32 22.93 15.39 19.93
C LYS A 32 23.78 16.42 20.68
N VAL A 33 23.18 17.20 21.58
CA VAL A 33 23.86 18.19 22.41
C VAL A 33 24.54 17.48 23.59
N PRO A 34 25.78 17.88 23.99
CA PRO A 34 26.43 17.40 25.21
C PRO A 34 25.51 17.56 26.43
N LYS A 35 25.52 16.59 27.34
CA LYS A 35 24.55 16.52 28.47
C LYS A 35 24.51 17.81 29.29
N GLU A 36 25.65 18.48 29.41
CA GLU A 36 25.85 19.70 30.18
C GLU A 36 25.14 20.91 29.57
N LYS A 37 24.91 20.90 28.24
CA LYS A 37 24.29 22.02 27.48
C LYS A 37 22.84 21.74 27.07
N ARG A 38 22.33 20.53 27.31
CA ARG A 38 20.93 20.18 27.01
C ARG A 38 19.90 21.05 27.74
N PRO A 39 20.08 21.42 29.03
CA PRO A 39 19.11 22.27 29.73
C PRO A 39 18.97 23.66 29.09
N GLU A 40 20.07 24.21 28.56
CA GLU A 40 20.11 25.51 27.88
C GLU A 40 19.28 25.49 26.59
N VAL A 41 19.45 24.45 25.77
CA VAL A 41 18.66 24.26 24.53
C VAL A 41 17.18 24.04 24.85
N VAL A 42 16.86 23.29 25.91
CA VAL A 42 15.46 23.10 26.36
C VAL A 42 14.85 24.41 26.88
N ALA A 43 15.62 25.25 27.57
CA ALA A 43 15.17 26.56 28.04
C ALA A 43 14.88 27.51 26.87
N GLU A 44 15.71 27.52 25.83
CA GLU A 44 15.44 28.29 24.61
C GLU A 44 14.17 27.80 23.89
N LEU A 45 13.94 26.49 23.81
CA LEU A 45 12.73 25.94 23.17
C LEU A 45 11.43 26.29 23.91
N ARG A 46 11.50 26.64 25.20
CA ARG A 46 10.35 27.16 25.96
C ARG A 46 9.97 28.58 25.60
N LYS A 47 10.88 29.39 25.06
CA LYS A 47 10.56 30.74 24.58
C LYS A 47 9.64 30.67 23.35
N PRO A 48 8.84 31.70 23.06
CA PRO A 48 8.07 31.76 21.82
C PRO A 48 9.01 31.80 20.61
N LYS A 49 8.62 31.15 19.51
CA LYS A 49 9.48 30.90 18.33
C LYS A 49 10.11 32.16 17.72
N GLY A 50 9.50 33.34 17.88
CA GLY A 50 10.02 34.61 17.38
C GLY A 50 11.13 35.25 18.24
N GLU A 51 11.35 34.75 19.45
CA GLU A 51 12.31 35.28 20.42
C GLU A 51 13.43 34.28 20.79
N ARG A 52 13.47 33.14 20.10
CA ARG A 52 14.49 32.10 20.31
C ARG A 52 15.78 32.48 19.61
N ASP A 53 16.90 32.25 20.28
CA ASP A 53 18.20 32.28 19.62
C ASP A 53 18.37 31.01 18.77
N SER A 54 18.19 31.15 17.45
CA SER A 54 18.33 30.04 16.51
C SER A 54 19.73 29.46 16.48
N SER A 55 20.76 30.23 16.87
CA SER A 55 22.13 29.70 16.95
C SER A 55 22.28 28.64 18.05
N ILE A 56 21.47 28.70 19.10
CA ILE A 56 21.47 27.75 20.22
C ILE A 56 20.65 26.49 19.88
N THR A 57 19.55 26.63 19.13
CA THR A 57 18.67 25.50 18.77
C THR A 57 19.10 24.77 17.49
N ASP A 58 19.75 25.46 16.54
CA ASP A 58 20.15 24.92 15.23
C ASP A 58 21.64 24.57 15.12
N SER A 59 22.48 24.92 16.09
CA SER A 59 23.93 24.64 16.06
C SER A 59 24.28 23.17 15.86
N TYR A 60 23.39 22.25 16.24
CA TYR A 60 23.57 20.80 16.08
C TYR A 60 22.54 20.16 15.12
N SER A 61 21.74 20.98 14.42
CA SER A 61 20.87 20.51 13.34
C SER A 61 21.64 20.27 12.03
N SER A 62 22.90 20.73 11.96
CA SER A 62 23.73 20.67 10.76
C SER A 62 24.75 19.53 10.76
N SER A 63 24.42 18.47 10.02
CA SER A 63 25.38 17.85 9.11
C SER A 63 24.65 17.36 7.88
N SER A 64 24.70 18.17 6.83
CA SER A 64 24.68 17.69 5.45
C SER A 64 25.39 18.72 4.58
N LYS A 65 26.69 18.49 4.36
CA LYS A 65 27.45 18.96 3.20
C LYS A 65 26.81 18.37 1.92
N GLY A 66 25.63 18.84 1.55
CA GLY A 66 24.86 18.30 0.42
C GLY A 66 23.95 19.31 -0.27
N ASN A 67 24.20 20.61 -0.07
CA ASN A 67 23.41 21.69 -0.67
C ASN A 67 23.99 22.15 -2.02
N GLU A 68 25.30 22.06 -2.22
CA GLU A 68 25.96 22.59 -3.44
C GLU A 68 25.54 21.86 -4.73
N PHE A 69 25.01 20.63 -4.63
CA PHE A 69 24.47 19.89 -5.77
C PHE A 69 23.00 20.25 -6.10
N ILE A 70 22.25 20.82 -5.15
CA ILE A 70 20.82 21.12 -5.32
C ILE A 70 20.62 22.47 -6.03
N THR A 71 21.57 23.40 -5.92
CA THR A 71 21.45 24.74 -6.51
C THR A 71 21.65 24.74 -8.03
N THR A 72 22.52 23.88 -8.57
CA THR A 72 22.68 23.65 -10.01
C THR A 72 21.50 22.89 -10.61
N PHE A 73 20.99 21.86 -9.92
CA PHE A 73 19.84 21.09 -10.40
C PHE A 73 18.56 21.92 -10.56
N LYS A 74 18.37 22.96 -9.73
CA LYS A 74 17.22 23.88 -9.84
C LYS A 74 17.30 24.84 -11.03
N GLN A 75 18.48 25.20 -11.51
CA GLN A 75 18.63 26.04 -12.69
C GLN A 75 18.31 25.29 -13.98
N ASP A 76 18.69 24.01 -14.07
CA ASP A 76 18.38 23.15 -15.23
C ASP A 76 16.88 22.78 -15.31
N ILE A 77 16.16 22.84 -14.17
CA ILE A 77 14.71 22.57 -14.11
C ILE A 77 13.87 23.82 -14.36
N GLN A 78 14.48 25.01 -14.38
CA GLN A 78 13.78 26.25 -14.71
C GLN A 78 13.54 26.38 -16.22
N GLY A 79 12.63 25.54 -16.71
CA GLY A 79 11.63 25.94 -17.69
C GLY A 79 12.13 26.35 -19.07
N HIS A 80 12.74 25.42 -19.81
CA HIS A 80 12.39 25.35 -21.23
C HIS A 80 10.91 24.94 -21.33
N LYS A 81 10.00 25.92 -21.32
CA LYS A 81 8.66 25.73 -21.88
C LYS A 81 8.81 25.58 -23.40
N LYS A 82 9.40 24.47 -23.86
CA LYS A 82 9.27 24.04 -25.24
C LYS A 82 7.80 23.74 -25.43
N GLY A 83 7.09 24.59 -26.17
CA GLY A 83 5.74 24.28 -26.60
C GLY A 83 5.78 22.95 -27.36
N LEU A 84 4.96 21.99 -26.94
CA LEU A 84 4.85 20.71 -27.64
C LEU A 84 4.61 20.98 -29.11
N ASN A 85 5.46 20.43 -29.98
CA ASN A 85 5.22 20.51 -31.41
C ASN A 85 3.95 19.70 -31.77
N LYS A 86 3.45 19.84 -33.00
CA LYS A 86 2.20 19.21 -33.42
C LYS A 86 2.22 17.68 -33.25
N GLU A 87 3.36 17.06 -33.47
CA GLU A 87 3.58 15.62 -33.35
C GLU A 87 3.67 15.18 -31.88
N GLU A 88 4.44 15.87 -31.04
CA GLU A 88 4.53 15.62 -29.60
C GLU A 88 3.15 15.78 -28.93
N ARG A 89 2.37 16.78 -29.35
CA ARG A 89 1.00 16.97 -28.87
C ARG A 89 0.06 15.87 -29.34
N GLN A 90 0.27 15.33 -30.54
CA GLN A 90 -0.53 14.22 -31.07
C GLN A 90 -0.16 12.90 -30.35
N ASN A 91 1.13 12.62 -30.20
CA ASN A 91 1.63 11.47 -29.44
C ASN A 91 1.16 11.51 -27.99
N LEU A 92 1.12 12.68 -27.36
CA LEU A 92 0.57 12.85 -26.03
C LEU A 92 -0.94 12.55 -25.99
N LYS A 93 -1.71 13.04 -26.97
CA LYS A 93 -3.14 12.73 -27.08
C LYS A 93 -3.39 11.24 -27.27
N ASP A 94 -2.60 10.57 -28.11
CA ASP A 94 -2.75 9.15 -28.38
C ASP A 94 -2.33 8.30 -27.18
N THR A 95 -1.27 8.71 -26.48
CA THR A 95 -0.86 8.09 -25.21
C THR A 95 -1.94 8.25 -24.14
N VAL A 96 -2.49 9.45 -23.95
CA VAL A 96 -3.58 9.71 -23.00
C VAL A 96 -4.81 8.89 -23.38
N LYS A 97 -5.19 8.86 -24.66
CA LYS A 97 -6.30 8.07 -25.16
C LYS A 97 -6.08 6.57 -24.95
N SER A 98 -4.85 6.08 -25.05
CA SER A 98 -4.49 4.70 -24.73
C SER A 98 -4.55 4.38 -23.23
N ILE A 99 -4.22 5.34 -22.36
CA ILE A 99 -4.29 5.16 -20.89
C ILE A 99 -5.75 5.11 -20.41
N TYR A 100 -6.63 5.90 -21.02
CA TYR A 100 -8.07 5.91 -20.75
C TYR A 100 -8.87 5.00 -21.68
N SER A 101 -8.21 4.29 -22.60
CA SER A 101 -8.84 3.17 -23.26
C SER A 101 -9.14 2.14 -22.17
N PRO A 102 -10.37 1.60 -22.09
CA PRO A 102 -10.69 0.58 -21.11
C PRO A 102 -9.59 -0.48 -21.18
N ARG A 103 -8.88 -0.68 -20.07
CA ARG A 103 -8.00 -1.83 -19.88
C ARG A 103 -8.86 -3.01 -20.34
N ARG A 104 -8.44 -3.72 -21.40
CA ARG A 104 -9.24 -4.80 -22.02
C ARG A 104 -9.89 -5.55 -20.87
N LEU A 105 -11.23 -5.55 -20.82
CA LEU A 105 -11.97 -6.39 -19.88
C LEU A 105 -11.32 -7.76 -19.98
N ALA A 106 -10.84 -8.32 -18.87
CA ALA A 106 -10.10 -9.58 -18.86
C ALA A 106 -10.92 -10.58 -19.70
N ASP A 107 -10.31 -11.08 -20.78
CA ASP A 107 -10.98 -12.05 -21.64
C ASP A 107 -11.12 -13.38 -20.89
N GLY A 108 -11.95 -14.27 -21.41
CA GLY A 108 -12.21 -15.55 -20.75
C GLY A 108 -10.93 -16.35 -20.48
N GLU A 109 -9.91 -16.19 -21.32
CA GLU A 109 -8.58 -16.78 -21.15
C GLU A 109 -7.85 -16.22 -19.93
N ALA A 110 -7.79 -14.90 -19.77
CA ALA A 110 -7.20 -14.27 -18.60
C ALA A 110 -7.92 -14.64 -17.28
N MET A 111 -9.23 -14.91 -17.34
CA MET A 111 -10.03 -15.29 -16.17
C MET A 111 -9.88 -16.76 -15.75
N MET A 112 -9.21 -17.60 -16.54
CA MET A 112 -9.01 -19.02 -16.19
C MET A 112 -8.23 -19.20 -14.88
N CYS A 113 -7.28 -18.31 -14.57
CA CYS A 113 -6.53 -18.35 -13.32
C CYS A 113 -7.43 -18.14 -12.09
N GLU A 114 -8.47 -17.30 -12.20
CA GLU A 114 -9.45 -17.10 -11.11
C GLU A 114 -10.29 -18.36 -10.89
N ILE A 115 -10.70 -19.03 -11.98
CA ILE A 115 -11.44 -20.30 -11.90
C ILE A 115 -10.58 -21.40 -11.30
N GLN A 116 -9.31 -21.49 -11.71
CA GLN A 116 -8.35 -22.42 -11.15
C GLN A 116 -8.16 -22.18 -9.65
N GLY A 117 -7.89 -20.93 -9.24
CA GLY A 117 -7.71 -20.58 -7.84
C GLY A 117 -8.94 -20.91 -6.98
N ALA A 118 -10.15 -20.67 -7.50
CA ALA A 118 -11.38 -21.03 -6.81
C ALA A 118 -11.55 -22.56 -6.64
N GLN A 119 -11.18 -23.34 -7.67
CA GLN A 119 -11.20 -24.81 -7.61
C GLN A 119 -10.19 -25.35 -6.60
N GLU A 120 -8.97 -24.81 -6.59
CA GLU A 120 -7.92 -25.18 -5.63
C GLU A 120 -8.31 -24.83 -4.20
N ASP A 121 -8.86 -23.62 -3.96
CA ASP A 121 -9.28 -23.18 -2.63
C ASP A 121 -10.44 -24.04 -2.08
N PHE A 122 -11.37 -24.48 -2.92
CA PHE A 122 -12.41 -25.43 -2.53
C PHE A 122 -11.80 -26.73 -1.96
N VAL A 123 -10.91 -27.37 -2.72
CA VAL A 123 -10.25 -28.61 -2.32
C VAL A 123 -9.43 -28.38 -1.05
N ARG A 124 -8.61 -27.32 -1.02
CA ARG A 124 -7.76 -26.98 0.12
C ARG A 124 -8.57 -26.80 1.41
N ARG A 125 -9.70 -26.10 1.36
CA ARG A 125 -10.57 -25.89 2.54
C ARG A 125 -11.19 -27.19 3.02
N TRP A 126 -11.69 -28.03 2.11
CA TRP A 126 -12.28 -29.31 2.48
C TRP A 126 -11.25 -30.26 3.10
N GLU A 127 -10.06 -30.38 2.50
CA GLU A 127 -8.94 -31.17 3.03
C GLU A 127 -8.41 -30.65 4.38
N MET A 128 -8.53 -29.35 4.63
CA MET A 128 -8.23 -28.78 5.95
C MET A 128 -9.27 -29.24 6.98
N CYS A 129 -10.57 -29.11 6.66
CA CYS A 129 -11.65 -29.54 7.54
C CYS A 129 -11.57 -31.03 7.89
N PHE A 130 -11.33 -31.91 6.91
CA PHE A 130 -11.27 -33.36 7.17
C PHE A 130 -10.05 -33.77 8.00
N ARG A 131 -8.95 -33.02 7.89
CA ARG A 131 -7.73 -33.26 8.69
C ARG A 131 -7.90 -32.81 10.14
N GLU A 132 -8.51 -31.64 10.35
CA GLU A 132 -8.73 -31.07 11.68
C GLU A 132 -9.87 -31.76 12.43
N TYR A 133 -10.88 -32.24 11.70
CA TYR A 133 -12.08 -32.89 12.22
C TYR A 133 -12.32 -34.21 11.48
N PRO A 134 -11.52 -35.27 11.78
CA PRO A 134 -11.63 -36.55 11.09
C PRO A 134 -12.99 -37.24 11.31
N ASP A 135 -13.69 -36.90 12.39
CA ASP A 135 -15.03 -37.39 12.71
C ASP A 135 -16.08 -36.99 11.67
N ILE A 136 -15.83 -35.94 10.88
CA ILE A 136 -16.66 -35.58 9.72
C ILE A 136 -16.80 -36.76 8.74
N LEU A 137 -15.74 -37.55 8.56
CA LEU A 137 -15.72 -38.69 7.62
C LEU A 137 -16.00 -40.05 8.29
N THR A 138 -15.88 -40.16 9.61
CA THR A 138 -16.02 -41.44 10.32
C THR A 138 -17.35 -41.60 11.03
N GLU A 139 -17.98 -40.51 11.48
CA GLU A 139 -19.23 -40.56 12.24
C GLU A 139 -20.46 -40.61 11.32
N PRO A 140 -21.29 -41.67 11.35
CA PRO A 140 -22.42 -41.83 10.44
C PRO A 140 -23.44 -40.68 10.48
N LYS A 141 -23.58 -40.01 11.63
CA LYS A 141 -24.47 -38.85 11.81
C LYS A 141 -24.12 -37.67 10.89
N ASN A 142 -22.87 -37.59 10.43
CA ASN A 142 -22.38 -36.51 9.57
C ASN A 142 -22.63 -36.80 8.09
N ASN A 143 -22.78 -38.08 7.72
CA ASN A 143 -22.83 -38.53 6.34
C ASN A 143 -23.97 -37.88 5.53
N GLU A 144 -25.17 -37.80 6.09
CA GLU A 144 -26.32 -37.22 5.38
C GLU A 144 -26.06 -35.75 4.99
N LYS A 145 -25.57 -34.95 5.94
CA LYS A 145 -25.24 -33.54 5.70
C LYS A 145 -24.10 -33.39 4.70
N LEU A 146 -23.06 -34.21 4.82
CA LEU A 146 -21.92 -34.17 3.93
C LEU A 146 -22.31 -34.54 2.49
N LEU A 147 -23.16 -35.56 2.31
CA LEU A 147 -23.69 -35.96 1.01
C LEU A 147 -24.50 -34.82 0.37
N ILE A 148 -25.34 -34.11 1.14
CA ILE A 148 -26.09 -32.96 0.61
C ILE A 148 -25.14 -31.88 0.05
N PHE A 149 -24.03 -31.61 0.73
CA PHE A 149 -23.04 -30.63 0.25
C PHE A 149 -22.33 -31.11 -1.02
N ILE A 150 -21.93 -32.38 -1.05
CA ILE A 150 -21.30 -33.00 -2.23
C ILE A 150 -22.25 -32.98 -3.42
N ASP A 151 -23.52 -33.36 -3.24
CA ASP A 151 -24.52 -33.39 -4.30
C ASP A 151 -24.81 -31.99 -4.84
N ARG A 152 -24.87 -30.99 -3.97
CA ARG A 152 -25.08 -29.59 -4.39
C ARG A 152 -23.90 -29.09 -5.23
N ALA A 153 -22.67 -29.34 -4.80
CA ALA A 153 -21.48 -28.95 -5.56
C ALA A 153 -21.43 -29.70 -6.91
N SER A 154 -21.65 -31.01 -6.89
CA SER A 154 -21.66 -31.87 -8.07
C SER A 154 -22.70 -31.42 -9.10
N ARG A 155 -23.93 -31.12 -8.67
CA ARG A 155 -25.00 -30.64 -9.56
C ARG A 155 -24.65 -29.32 -10.23
N TYR A 156 -24.04 -28.39 -9.50
CA TYR A 156 -23.58 -27.13 -10.07
C TYR A 156 -22.50 -27.35 -11.13
N LEU A 157 -21.48 -28.17 -10.81
CA LEU A 157 -20.41 -28.49 -11.75
C LEU A 157 -20.92 -29.19 -13.01
N GLN A 158 -21.88 -30.11 -12.88
CA GLN A 158 -22.54 -30.72 -14.05
C GLN A 158 -23.31 -29.68 -14.87
N THR A 159 -24.03 -28.76 -14.22
CA THR A 159 -24.74 -27.68 -14.93
C THR A 159 -23.77 -26.81 -15.76
N VAL A 160 -22.58 -26.51 -15.23
CA VAL A 160 -21.55 -25.76 -15.97
C VAL A 160 -21.00 -26.58 -17.14
N LYS A 161 -20.75 -27.88 -16.93
CA LYS A 161 -20.29 -28.80 -17.97
C LYS A 161 -21.30 -28.97 -19.10
N ASP A 162 -22.58 -29.08 -18.77
CA ASP A 162 -23.67 -29.21 -19.75
C ASP A 162 -23.76 -27.95 -20.62
N ARG A 163 -23.62 -26.75 -20.03
CA ARG A 163 -23.57 -25.49 -20.79
C ARG A 163 -22.41 -25.49 -21.79
N LEU A 164 -21.21 -25.85 -21.34
CA LEU A 164 -20.02 -25.92 -22.20
C LEU A 164 -20.22 -26.87 -23.39
N ASN A 165 -20.83 -28.03 -23.16
CA ASN A 165 -21.05 -29.03 -24.21
C ASN A 165 -22.19 -28.65 -25.17
N ASN A 166 -23.26 -28.03 -24.65
CA ASN A 166 -24.42 -27.62 -25.45
C ASN A 166 -24.09 -26.42 -26.35
N ASP A 167 -23.30 -25.45 -25.87
CA ASP A 167 -22.85 -24.31 -26.67
C ASP A 167 -21.88 -24.73 -27.79
N GLY A 168 -21.08 -25.78 -27.57
CA GLY A 168 -20.23 -26.39 -28.61
C GLY A 168 -21.03 -27.09 -29.73
N ASN A 169 -22.24 -27.58 -29.43
CA ASN A 169 -23.06 -28.34 -30.37
C ASN A 169 -23.88 -27.44 -31.31
N GLN A 170 -24.20 -26.20 -30.90
CA GLN A 170 -24.88 -25.22 -31.77
C GLN A 170 -23.96 -24.62 -32.84
N ASN A 171 -22.65 -24.51 -32.57
CA ASN A 171 -21.67 -24.00 -33.54
C ASN A 171 -21.30 -25.01 -34.64
N SER A 172 -21.74 -26.27 -34.53
CA SER A 172 -21.49 -27.31 -35.54
C SER A 172 -22.60 -27.42 -36.59
N GLN A 173 -23.74 -26.75 -36.41
CA GLN A 173 -24.89 -26.81 -37.32
C GLN A 173 -24.98 -25.62 -38.30
N THR A 174 -24.13 -24.59 -38.19
CA THR A 174 -24.19 -23.38 -39.03
C THR A 174 -23.29 -23.40 -40.27
N VAL A 175 -22.64 -24.53 -40.59
CA VAL A 175 -21.80 -24.67 -41.80
C VAL A 175 -22.41 -25.66 -42.79
N TYR A 176 -23.69 -25.54 -43.13
CA TYR A 176 -24.25 -26.03 -44.38
C TYR A 176 -25.51 -25.22 -44.70
N HIS A 177 -25.36 -24.18 -45.52
CA HIS A 177 -26.30 -23.76 -46.58
C HIS A 177 -25.68 -22.64 -47.42
#